data_AF-A0A960DXG2-F1
#
_entry.id   AF-A0A960DXG2-F1
#
_cell.length_a   1.000
_cell.length_b   1.000
_cell.length_c   1.000
_cell.angle_alpha   90.00
_cell.angle_beta   90.00
_cell.angle_gamma   90.00
#
_symmetry.space_group_name_H-M   'P 1'
#
loop_
_entity.id
_entity.type
_entity.pdbx_description
1 polymer ?
#
loop_
_entity_poly.entity_id
_entity_poly.type
_entity_poly.pdbx_seq_one_letter_code
_entity_poly.pdbx_strand_id
1 'polypeptide(L)'
;MTQLRIGQAAELLGVSVDTVRRLVDAGEVEGSRTEGGQRHVDGASLAAYLVAHADAPTLGSTATRSARNRFTGLVTKVEVDGLIAKVEVQAGPHRVVSIVTSEAVADLGLEPGSIATASVKATSVVIEVPEVPGP
;
A
#
# COMPACT_ATOMS: atom_id res chain seq x y z
N MET A 1 16.33 1.16 17.16
CA MET A 1 15.22 0.57 16.38
C MET A 1 14.02 1.48 16.52
N THR A 2 13.29 1.75 15.44
CA THR A 2 12.16 2.68 15.44
C THR A 2 11.01 2.11 16.27
N GLN A 3 10.62 2.79 17.34
CA GLN A 3 9.48 2.41 18.18
C GLN A 3 8.28 3.26 17.78
N LEU A 4 7.23 2.63 17.24
CA LEU A 4 6.03 3.30 16.76
C LEU A 4 4.95 3.27 17.85
N ARG A 5 4.24 4.38 18.06
CA ARG A 5 3.00 4.31 18.86
C ARG A 5 1.99 3.43 18.12
N ILE A 6 1.12 2.72 18.85
CA ILE A 6 0.08 1.87 18.24
C ILE A 6 -0.76 2.67 17.22
N GLY A 7 -1.06 3.95 17.49
CA GLY A 7 -1.78 4.81 16.54
C GLY A 7 -1.04 5.01 15.22
N GLN A 8 0.28 5.24 15.27
CA GLN A 8 1.11 5.38 14.08
C GLN A 8 1.20 4.07 13.30
N ALA A 9 1.33 2.93 14.01
CA ALA A 9 1.30 1.61 13.38
C ALA A 9 -0.04 1.31 12.70
N ALA A 10 -1.16 1.72 13.31
CA ALA A 10 -2.50 1.54 12.74
C ALA A 10 -2.70 2.35 11.45
N GLU A 11 -2.22 3.59 11.45
CA GLU A 11 -2.24 4.47 10.29
C GLU A 11 -1.39 3.90 9.14
N LEU A 12 -0.18 3.42 9.43
CA LEU A 12 0.70 2.76 8.46
C LEU A 12 0.11 1.47 7.88
N LEU A 13 -0.60 0.69 8.70
CA LEU A 13 -1.25 -0.54 8.28
C LEU A 13 -2.60 -0.30 7.58
N GLY A 14 -3.17 0.90 7.65
CA GLY A 14 -4.52 1.20 7.15
C GLY A 14 -5.64 0.45 7.90
N VAL A 15 -5.42 0.11 9.17
CA VAL A 15 -6.37 -0.65 10.01
C VAL A 15 -6.68 0.10 11.31
N SER A 16 -7.62 -0.43 12.09
CA SER A 16 -7.94 0.15 13.40
C SER A 16 -6.83 -0.07 14.43
N VAL A 17 -6.73 0.82 15.42
CA VAL A 17 -5.84 0.66 16.59
C VAL A 17 -6.06 -0.66 17.31
N ASP A 18 -7.32 -1.14 17.38
CA ASP A 18 -7.64 -2.41 18.01
C ASP A 18 -7.17 -3.62 17.19
N THR A 19 -7.13 -3.50 15.86
CA THR A 19 -6.48 -4.49 14.99
C THR A 19 -5.00 -4.60 15.34
N VAL A 20 -4.29 -3.48 15.47
CA VAL A 20 -2.86 -3.48 15.83
C VAL A 20 -2.61 -4.04 17.22
N ARG A 21 -3.47 -3.70 18.20
CA ARG A 21 -3.40 -4.29 19.54
C ARG A 21 -3.53 -5.81 19.48
N ARG A 22 -4.49 -6.31 18.71
CA ARG A 22 -4.67 -7.76 18.49
C ARG A 22 -3.44 -8.42 17.88
N LEU A 23 -2.78 -7.78 16.91
CA LEU A 23 -1.56 -8.31 16.29
C LEU A 23 -0.40 -8.41 17.31
N VAL A 24 -0.26 -7.41 18.17
CA VAL A 24 0.73 -7.43 19.25
C VAL A 24 0.40 -8.49 20.30
N ASP A 25 -0.86 -8.57 20.72
CA ASP A 25 -1.31 -9.56 21.70
C ASP A 25 -1.22 -10.99 21.16
N ALA A 26 -1.37 -11.17 19.83
CA ALA A 26 -1.15 -12.44 19.13
C ALA A 26 0.33 -12.78 18.91
N GLY A 27 1.26 -11.86 19.19
CA GLY A 27 2.69 -12.03 18.95
C GLY A 27 3.08 -11.99 17.47
N GLU A 28 2.17 -11.58 16.59
CA GLU A 28 2.44 -11.41 15.15
C GLU A 28 3.30 -10.18 14.87
N VAL A 29 3.29 -9.21 15.80
CA VAL A 29 4.16 -8.04 15.79
C VAL A 29 4.72 -7.79 17.20
N GLU A 30 6.02 -7.56 17.32
CA GLU A 30 6.67 -7.27 18.60
C GLU A 30 6.20 -5.94 19.18
N GLY A 31 5.69 -5.99 20.41
CA GLY A 31 5.29 -4.82 21.17
C GLY A 31 6.16 -4.64 22.41
N SER A 32 6.48 -3.38 22.72
CA SER A 32 7.17 -2.99 23.94
C SER A 32 6.30 -2.03 24.77
N ARG A 33 6.66 -1.86 26.04
CA ARG A 33 6.08 -0.80 26.89
C ARG A 33 7.20 0.15 27.29
N THR A 34 6.96 1.44 27.18
CA THR A 34 7.87 2.44 27.76
C THR A 34 7.76 2.43 29.29
N GLU A 35 8.74 3.02 29.98
CA GLU A 35 8.68 3.24 31.43
C GLU A 35 7.42 4.01 31.86
N GLY A 36 6.87 4.87 30.99
CA GLY A 36 5.60 5.58 31.18
C GLY A 36 4.34 4.76 30.87
N GLY A 37 4.44 3.45 30.63
CA GLY A 37 3.32 2.54 30.43
C GLY A 37 2.68 2.54 29.03
N GLN A 38 3.18 3.35 28.09
CA GLN A 38 2.65 3.42 26.73
C GLN A 38 3.14 2.23 25.88
N ARG A 39 2.21 1.55 25.21
CA ARG A 39 2.53 0.47 24.28
C ARG A 39 3.11 1.04 22.98
N HIS A 40 4.26 0.53 22.58
CA HIS A 40 4.90 0.77 21.29
C HIS A 40 5.01 -0.53 20.51
N VAL A 41 5.16 -0.40 19.20
CA VAL A 41 5.34 -1.47 18.24
C VAL A 41 6.73 -1.33 17.66
N ASP A 42 7.49 -2.41 17.63
CA ASP A 42 8.78 -2.42 16.95
C ASP A 42 8.58 -2.29 15.43
N GLY A 43 9.19 -1.27 14.84
CA GLY A 43 9.03 -0.97 13.42
C GLY A 43 9.61 -2.05 12.49
N ALA A 44 10.65 -2.78 12.92
CA ALA A 44 11.22 -3.86 12.11
C ALA A 44 10.31 -5.09 12.11
N SER A 45 9.74 -5.43 13.27
CA SER A 45 8.75 -6.49 13.38
C SER A 45 7.47 -6.17 12.60
N LEU A 46 6.99 -4.92 12.67
CA LEU A 46 5.82 -4.46 11.90
C LEU A 46 6.06 -4.54 10.38
N ALA A 47 7.26 -4.17 9.93
CA ALA A 47 7.64 -4.28 8.53
C ALA A 47 7.74 -5.76 8.08
N ALA A 48 8.30 -6.64 8.90
CA ALA A 48 8.36 -8.07 8.62
C ALA A 48 6.95 -8.69 8.50
N TYR A 49 6.04 -8.29 9.39
CA TYR A 49 4.62 -8.69 9.34
C TYR A 49 3.96 -8.27 8.02
N LEU A 50 4.14 -7.02 7.60
CA LEU A 50 3.62 -6.49 6.34
C LEU A 50 4.11 -7.28 5.12
N VAL A 51 5.40 -7.63 5.09
CA VAL A 51 5.99 -8.42 4.00
C VAL A 51 5.39 -9.83 3.97
N ALA A 52 5.23 -10.47 5.12
CA ALA A 52 4.68 -11.82 5.21
C ALA A 52 3.20 -11.91 4.78
N HIS A 53 2.45 -10.81 4.92
CA HIS A 53 1.00 -10.77 4.67
C HIS A 53 0.60 -10.00 3.40
N ALA A 54 1.57 -9.50 2.62
CA ALA A 54 1.32 -8.83 1.33
C ALA A 54 0.77 -9.78 0.24
N ASP A 55 0.93 -11.10 0.42
CA ASP A 55 0.63 -12.13 -0.58
C ASP A 55 -0.77 -12.77 -0.43
N ALA A 56 -1.68 -12.21 0.36
CA ALA A 56 -3.05 -12.74 0.43
C ALA A 56 -3.68 -12.75 -0.98
N PRO A 57 -3.88 -13.93 -1.61
CA PRO A 57 -4.27 -13.98 -3.01
C PRO A 57 -5.68 -13.43 -3.16
N THR A 58 -5.83 -12.35 -3.92
CA THR A 58 -7.12 -12.07 -4.55
C THR A 58 -7.31 -13.14 -5.62
N LEU A 59 -8.36 -13.96 -5.49
CA LEU A 59 -8.69 -15.03 -6.43
C LEU A 59 -8.51 -14.57 -7.89
N GLY A 60 -7.64 -15.25 -8.65
CA GLY A 60 -7.67 -15.21 -10.13
C GLY A 60 -6.43 -14.72 -10.91
N SER A 61 -5.23 -14.57 -10.34
CA SER A 61 -4.06 -14.14 -11.14
C SER A 61 -2.84 -15.06 -11.02
N THR A 62 -2.72 -15.98 -11.97
CA THR A 62 -1.50 -16.73 -12.31
C THR A 62 -0.73 -15.99 -13.40
N ALA A 63 0.30 -15.23 -13.02
CA ALA A 63 1.40 -14.89 -13.93
C ALA A 63 2.65 -14.55 -13.13
N THR A 64 3.73 -15.33 -13.31
CA THR A 64 5.08 -15.00 -12.83
C THR A 64 5.49 -13.66 -13.45
N ARG A 65 5.50 -12.58 -12.68
CA ARG A 65 5.78 -11.22 -13.18
C ARG A 65 6.80 -10.51 -12.29
N SER A 66 7.69 -9.73 -12.90
CA SER A 66 8.79 -9.00 -12.24
C SER A 66 8.34 -7.74 -11.49
N ALA A 67 7.09 -7.30 -11.67
CA ALA A 67 6.48 -6.21 -10.92
C ALA A 67 5.86 -6.76 -9.62
N ARG A 68 6.49 -6.46 -8.48
CA ARG A 68 6.04 -6.91 -7.16
C ARG A 68 4.95 -6.02 -6.54
N ASN A 69 4.89 -4.74 -6.91
CA ASN A 69 3.89 -3.82 -6.37
C ASN A 69 2.67 -3.82 -7.29
N ARG A 70 1.51 -4.25 -6.77
CA ARG A 70 0.24 -4.31 -7.51
C ARG A 70 -0.86 -3.63 -6.71
N PHE A 71 -1.52 -2.67 -7.34
CA PHE A 71 -2.62 -1.91 -6.77
C PHE A 71 -3.86 -2.17 -7.62
N THR A 72 -4.69 -3.11 -7.19
CA THR A 72 -5.94 -3.43 -7.88
C THR A 72 -7.05 -2.52 -7.35
N GLY A 73 -7.80 -1.92 -8.26
CA GLY A 73 -8.81 -0.93 -7.91
C GLY A 73 -9.74 -0.59 -9.06
N LEU A 74 -10.54 0.45 -8.85
CA LEU A 74 -11.43 1.01 -9.87
C LEU A 74 -10.77 2.21 -10.52
N VAL A 75 -10.83 2.27 -11.84
CA VAL A 75 -10.53 3.49 -12.58
C VAL A 75 -11.54 4.56 -12.19
N THR A 76 -11.08 5.72 -11.74
CA THR A 76 -11.94 6.84 -11.34
C THR A 76 -11.91 7.98 -12.34
N LYS A 77 -10.85 8.09 -13.15
CA LYS A 77 -10.69 9.13 -14.15
C LYS A 77 -9.75 8.68 -15.27
N VAL A 78 -10.10 9.08 -16.49
CA VAL A 78 -9.26 8.94 -17.69
C VAL A 78 -9.26 10.28 -18.41
N GLU A 79 -8.07 10.85 -18.63
CA GLU A 79 -7.86 12.07 -19.40
C GLU A 79 -6.92 11.75 -20.56
N VAL A 80 -7.40 11.87 -21.80
CA VAL A 80 -6.60 11.63 -23.00
C VAL A 80 -6.16 12.96 -23.58
N ASP A 81 -4.87 13.09 -23.86
CA ASP A 81 -4.29 14.26 -24.53
C ASP A 81 -3.26 13.80 -25.60
N GLY A 82 -3.69 13.85 -26.86
CA GLY A 82 -2.89 13.37 -27.99
C GLY A 82 -2.52 11.88 -27.88
N LEU A 83 -1.21 11.60 -27.83
CA LEU A 83 -0.66 10.23 -27.80
C LEU A 83 -0.60 9.61 -26.39
N ILE A 84 -0.86 10.40 -25.35
CA ILE A 84 -0.79 9.96 -23.96
C ILE A 84 -2.14 10.09 -23.28
N ALA A 85 -2.28 9.37 -22.18
CA ALA A 85 -3.42 9.45 -21.31
C ALA A 85 -3.01 9.35 -19.85
N LYS A 86 -3.67 10.13 -19.00
CA LYS A 86 -3.59 10.03 -17.56
C LYS A 86 -4.74 9.18 -17.05
N VAL A 87 -4.43 8.12 -16.32
CA VAL A 87 -5.40 7.21 -15.70
C VAL A 87 -5.25 7.26 -14.20
N GLU A 88 -6.37 7.43 -13.49
CA GLU A 88 -6.44 7.41 -12.04
C GLU A 88 -7.14 6.13 -11.57
N VAL A 89 -6.52 5.40 -10.65
CA VAL A 89 -7.06 4.17 -10.05
C VAL A 89 -7.16 4.35 -8.54
N GLN A 90 -8.35 4.13 -7.99
CA GLN A 90 -8.57 4.04 -6.54
C GLN A 90 -8.39 2.59 -6.09
N ALA A 91 -7.28 2.31 -5.40
CA ALA A 91 -6.92 1.00 -4.87
C ALA A 91 -6.95 1.03 -3.33
N GLY A 92 -8.09 0.62 -2.75
CA GLY A 92 -8.31 0.74 -1.31
C GLY A 92 -8.22 2.21 -0.86
N PRO A 93 -7.40 2.55 0.16
CA PRO A 93 -7.21 3.94 0.59
C PRO A 93 -6.28 4.75 -0.32
N HIS A 94 -5.62 4.12 -1.30
CA HIS A 94 -4.59 4.76 -2.11
C HIS A 94 -5.12 5.17 -3.50
N ARG A 95 -4.78 6.39 -3.92
CA ARG A 95 -4.99 6.86 -5.30
C ARG A 95 -3.69 6.72 -6.08
N VAL A 96 -3.71 5.88 -7.11
CA VAL A 96 -2.57 5.65 -8.01
C VAL A 96 -2.84 6.36 -9.33
N VAL A 97 -1.86 7.13 -9.81
CA VAL A 97 -1.94 7.83 -11.10
C VAL A 97 -0.88 7.28 -12.02
N SER A 98 -1.27 6.96 -13.25
CA SER A 98 -0.36 6.47 -14.28
C SER A 98 -0.51 7.29 -15.56
N ILE A 99 0.62 7.51 -16.24
CA ILE A 99 0.63 7.97 -17.63
C ILE A 99 0.86 6.74 -18.51
N VAL A 100 -0.06 6.53 -19.45
CA VAL A 100 0.00 5.47 -20.45
C VAL A 100 -0.23 6.06 -21.84
N THR A 101 -0.10 5.27 -22.91
CA THR A 101 -0.48 5.73 -24.25
C THR A 101 -1.99 5.81 -24.38
N SER A 102 -2.48 6.71 -25.24
CA SER A 102 -3.90 6.80 -25.55
C SER A 102 -4.42 5.51 -26.22
N GLU A 103 -3.58 4.84 -27.01
CA GLU A 103 -3.83 3.51 -27.57
C GLU A 103 -4.06 2.45 -26.48
N ALA A 104 -3.22 2.41 -25.44
CA ALA A 104 -3.38 1.45 -24.35
C ALA A 104 -4.70 1.63 -23.58
N VAL A 105 -5.16 2.87 -23.43
CA VAL A 105 -6.49 3.14 -22.83
C VAL A 105 -7.60 2.55 -23.70
N ALA A 106 -7.54 2.76 -25.01
CA ALA A 106 -8.53 2.25 -25.95
C ALA A 106 -8.52 0.72 -26.01
N ASP A 107 -7.34 0.11 -26.16
CA ASP A 107 -7.17 -1.34 -26.26
C ASP A 107 -7.63 -2.08 -25.00
N LEU A 108 -7.40 -1.49 -23.83
CA LEU A 108 -7.78 -2.06 -22.55
C LEU A 108 -9.21 -1.69 -22.12
N GLY A 109 -9.92 -0.84 -22.87
CA GLY A 109 -11.26 -0.36 -22.50
C GLY A 109 -11.28 0.34 -21.15
N LEU A 110 -10.27 1.17 -20.86
CA LEU A 110 -10.20 1.88 -19.59
C LEU A 110 -11.14 3.07 -19.60
N GLU A 111 -12.11 3.03 -18.70
CA GLU A 111 -13.06 4.12 -18.44
C GLU A 111 -13.36 4.17 -16.93
N PRO A 112 -13.92 5.28 -16.41
CA PRO A 112 -14.37 5.33 -15.04
C PRO A 112 -15.32 4.15 -14.72
N GLY A 113 -14.97 3.35 -13.71
CA GLY A 113 -15.67 2.12 -13.34
C GLY A 113 -14.95 0.83 -13.74
N SER A 114 -13.98 0.87 -14.66
CA SER A 114 -13.19 -0.32 -15.04
C SER A 114 -12.36 -0.84 -13.88
N ILE A 115 -12.31 -2.16 -13.70
CA ILE A 115 -11.37 -2.79 -12.76
C ILE A 115 -9.99 -2.82 -13.44
N ALA A 116 -8.99 -2.20 -12.80
CA ALA A 116 -7.63 -2.17 -13.30
C ALA A 116 -6.62 -2.54 -12.21
N THR A 117 -5.50 -3.14 -12.62
CA THR A 117 -4.33 -3.31 -11.75
C THR A 117 -3.24 -2.35 -12.20
N ALA A 118 -2.89 -1.37 -11.37
CA ALA A 118 -1.66 -0.62 -11.55
C ALA A 118 -0.48 -1.44 -11.01
N SER A 119 0.49 -1.75 -11.87
CA SER A 119 1.69 -2.50 -11.49
C SER A 119 2.93 -1.61 -11.55
N VAL A 120 3.73 -1.60 -10.48
CA VAL A 120 4.97 -0.82 -10.41
C VAL A 120 6.15 -1.77 -10.20
N LYS A 121 7.20 -1.61 -11.02
CA LYS A 121 8.43 -2.38 -10.87
C LYS A 121 9.09 -2.05 -9.53
N ALA A 122 9.56 -3.05 -8.80
CA ALA A 122 10.17 -2.85 -7.48
C ALA A 122 11.34 -1.85 -7.49
N THR A 123 12.11 -1.83 -8.58
CA THR A 123 13.26 -0.93 -8.75
C THR A 123 12.88 0.53 -9.04
N SER A 124 11.59 0.85 -9.18
CA SER A 124 11.09 2.19 -9.48
C SER A 124 10.38 2.83 -8.28
N VAL A 125 10.41 2.20 -7.12
CA VAL A 125 9.84 2.73 -5.88
C VAL A 125 10.94 3.45 -5.09
N VAL A 126 10.62 4.66 -4.62
CA VAL A 126 11.45 5.43 -3.68
C VAL A 126 10.89 5.22 -2.27
N ILE A 127 11.78 4.99 -1.31
CA ILE A 127 11.42 4.86 0.10
C ILE A 127 11.84 6.14 0.82
N GLU A 128 10.89 6.76 1.51
CA GLU A 128 11.11 7.97 2.30
C GLU A 128 10.76 7.69 3.76
N VAL A 129 11.51 8.27 4.69
CA VAL A 129 11.18 8.25 6.12
C VAL A 129 10.50 9.57 6.43
N PRO A 130 9.31 9.58 7.07
CA PRO A 130 8.64 10.81 7.41
C PRO A 130 9.49 11.64 8.38
N GLU A 131 9.58 12.95 8.12
CA GLU A 131 10.20 13.89 9.05
C GLU A 131 9.25 14.03 10.25
N VAL A 132 9.61 13.41 11.38
CA VAL A 132 8.91 13.62 12.65
C VAL A 132 9.46 14.93 13.22
N PRO A 133 8.66 16.00 13.38
CA PRO A 133 9.11 17.18 14.09
C PRO A 133 9.60 16.75 15.47
N GLY A 134 10.86 17.06 15.78
CA GLY A 134 11.42 16.82 17.11
C GLY A 134 10.60 17.55 18.19
N PRO A 135 10.67 17.10 19.45
CA PRO A 135 9.94 17.70 20.56
C PRO A 135 10.25 19.17 20.78
#